data_AF-A0A2X3IAQ0-F1
#
_entry.id   AF-A0A2X3IAQ0-F1
#
_cell.length_a   1.000
_cell.length_b   1.000
_cell.length_c   1.000
_cell.angle_alpha   90.00
_cell.angle_beta   90.00
_cell.angle_gamma   90.00
#
_symmetry.space_group_name_H-M   'P 1'
#
loop_
_entity.id
_entity.type
_entity.pdbx_description
1 polymer ?
#
loop_
_entity_poly.entity_id
_entity_poly.type
_entity_poly.pdbx_seq_one_letter_code
_entity_poly.pdbx_strand_id
1 'polypeptide(L)'
;MKGVLLSRRGGGTFVRFQHEPWSEQNIVQPLKTLLADDPDYSFDILEARHAIEASTAWHAAMRATDADKEKIRLCFEATQSEDPDIASQADVRFHLAIAEASHNVVLLQTMRGFFDLLHSSVKQSRQRMYQVPPVFARLTEQHQAVMEAIVAGDAEAARQAMMGHLGFVHATIKRFDEDQARQARITRLPGDHNENSRENS
;
A
#
# COMPACT_ATOMS: atom_id res chain seq x y z
N MET A 1 2.76 9.26 28.44
CA MET A 1 4.15 9.76 28.29
C MET A 1 5.10 8.78 28.97
N LYS A 2 5.91 8.04 28.21
CA LYS A 2 6.99 7.18 28.76
C LYS A 2 8.32 7.86 28.43
N GLY A 3 8.99 8.41 29.43
CA GLY A 3 10.33 8.99 29.29
C GLY A 3 11.41 7.93 29.53
N VAL A 4 12.44 7.90 28.69
CA VAL A 4 13.62 7.07 28.92
C VAL A 4 14.59 7.85 29.81
N LEU A 5 14.92 7.31 30.99
CA LEU A 5 15.87 7.92 31.92
C LEU A 5 17.30 7.55 31.51
N LEU A 6 18.14 8.55 31.29
CA LEU A 6 19.58 8.36 31.12
C LEU A 6 20.28 8.71 32.42
N SER A 7 20.93 7.72 33.04
CA SER A 7 21.79 7.94 34.20
C SER A 7 23.24 8.02 33.75
N ARG A 8 23.91 9.13 34.06
CA ARG A 8 25.37 9.26 33.90
C ARG A 8 26.02 9.15 35.29
N ARG A 9 26.93 8.19 35.48
CA ARG A 9 27.64 7.98 36.75
C ARG A 9 28.29 9.28 37.21
N GLY A 10 27.85 9.80 38.36
CA GLY A 10 28.35 11.03 38.99
C GLY A 10 27.67 12.35 38.58
N GLY A 11 26.64 12.34 37.72
CA GLY A 11 26.08 13.56 37.13
C GLY A 11 24.58 13.82 37.31
N GLY A 12 23.84 12.96 38.02
CA GLY A 12 22.38 13.06 38.15
C GLY A 12 21.59 12.31 37.06
N THR A 13 20.28 12.22 37.23
CA THR A 13 19.34 11.57 36.30
C THR A 13 18.62 12.65 35.49
N PHE A 14 18.72 12.58 34.17
CA PHE A 14 18.06 13.53 33.27
C PHE A 14 16.87 12.85 32.58
N VAL A 15 15.72 13.53 32.58
CA VAL A 15 14.57 13.14 31.75
C VAL A 15 14.81 13.69 30.34
N ARG A 16 15.09 12.81 29.37
CA ARG A 16 15.07 13.19 27.96
C ARG A 16 13.62 13.13 27.49
N PHE A 17 13.02 14.28 27.23
CA PHE A 17 11.78 14.33 26.47
C PHE A 17 12.10 13.87 25.05
N GLN A 18 11.61 12.69 24.66
CA GLN A 18 11.50 12.36 23.25
C GLN A 18 10.39 13.26 22.70
N HIS A 19 10.78 14.39 22.11
CA HIS A 19 9.88 15.08 21.20
C HIS A 19 9.80 14.22 19.96
N GLU A 20 8.62 13.66 19.70
CA GLU A 20 8.30 13.15 18.37
C GLU A 20 8.56 14.30 17.37
N PRO A 21 9.13 14.03 16.18
CA PRO A 21 9.32 15.05 15.16
C PRO A 21 8.03 15.82 14.90
N TRP A 22 8.13 17.11 14.58
CA TRP A 22 6.94 17.94 14.30
C TRP A 22 6.01 17.28 13.27
N SER A 23 6.58 16.65 12.24
CA SER A 23 5.83 15.93 11.20
C SER A 23 5.07 14.72 11.74
N GLU A 24 5.63 13.99 12.70
CA GLU A 24 4.93 12.86 13.31
C GLU A 24 3.70 13.36 14.07
N GLN A 25 3.85 14.45 14.84
CA GLN A 25 2.76 15.00 15.65
C GLN A 25 1.68 15.71 14.82
N ASN A 26 2.06 16.40 13.74
CA ASN A 26 1.17 17.33 13.03
C ASN A 26 0.74 16.86 11.63
N ILE A 27 1.35 15.80 11.09
CA ILE A 27 0.99 15.25 9.78
C ILE A 27 0.62 13.77 9.93
N VAL A 28 1.54 12.95 10.43
CA VAL A 28 1.36 11.49 10.44
C VAL A 28 0.28 11.07 11.44
N GLN A 29 0.35 11.56 12.68
CA GLN A 29 -0.60 11.17 13.72
C GLN A 29 -2.05 11.59 13.41
N PRO A 30 -2.34 12.81 12.92
CA PRO A 30 -3.69 13.16 12.47
C PRO A 30 -4.23 12.24 11.38
N LEU A 31 -3.42 11.90 10.38
CA LEU A 31 -3.82 10.98 9.30
C LEU A 31 -4.06 9.56 9.84
N LYS A 32 -3.21 9.07 10.75
CA LYS A 32 -3.43 7.79 11.45
C LYS A 32 -4.75 7.78 12.22
N THR A 33 -5.09 8.88 12.90
CA THR A 33 -6.36 9.02 13.62
C THR A 33 -7.54 9.00 12.66
N LEU A 34 -7.51 9.75 11.56
CA LEU A 34 -8.57 9.73 10.54
C LEU A 34 -8.79 8.31 9.99
N LEU A 35 -7.71 7.59 9.65
CA LEU A 35 -7.80 6.20 9.18
C LEU A 35 -8.36 5.23 10.24
N ALA A 36 -8.14 5.51 11.52
CA ALA A 36 -8.67 4.69 12.60
C ALA A 36 -10.17 4.96 12.85
N ASP A 37 -10.60 6.21 12.67
CA ASP A 37 -11.97 6.65 12.90
C ASP A 37 -12.90 6.26 11.74
N ASP A 38 -12.44 6.37 10.50
CA ASP A 38 -13.19 6.01 9.31
C ASP A 38 -12.29 5.30 8.27
N PRO A 39 -12.50 3.99 8.03
CA PRO A 39 -11.78 3.23 7.02
C PRO A 39 -11.87 3.81 5.59
N ASP A 40 -12.89 4.60 5.28
CA ASP A 40 -13.06 5.20 3.96
C ASP A 40 -11.98 6.25 3.64
N TYR A 41 -11.33 6.85 4.65
CA TYR A 41 -10.16 7.74 4.42
C TYR A 41 -8.98 7.02 3.78
N SER A 42 -8.96 5.68 3.80
CA SER A 42 -7.96 4.93 3.05
C SER A 42 -8.06 5.15 1.54
N PHE A 43 -9.26 5.47 1.02
CA PHE A 43 -9.46 5.81 -0.39
C PHE A 43 -8.87 7.19 -0.75
N ASP A 44 -8.91 8.16 0.15
CA ASP A 44 -8.24 9.46 -0.05
C ASP A 44 -6.72 9.28 -0.15
N ILE A 45 -6.14 8.39 0.65
CA ILE A 45 -4.70 8.05 0.53
C ILE A 45 -4.43 7.32 -0.79
N LEU A 46 -5.29 6.40 -1.22
CA LEU A 46 -5.14 5.72 -2.52
C LEU A 46 -5.25 6.70 -3.69
N GLU A 47 -6.11 7.71 -3.60
CA GLU A 47 -6.21 8.79 -4.58
C GLU A 47 -4.94 9.66 -4.58
N ALA A 48 -4.43 10.05 -3.41
CA ALA A 48 -3.18 10.81 -3.31
C ALA A 48 -1.98 10.03 -3.89
N ARG A 49 -1.92 8.71 -3.64
CA ARG A 49 -0.92 7.82 -4.23
C ARG A 49 -0.97 7.85 -5.75
N HIS A 50 -2.16 7.88 -6.34
CA HIS A 50 -2.32 7.93 -7.80
C HIS A 50 -1.50 9.07 -8.44
N ALA A 51 -1.66 10.28 -7.91
CA ALA A 51 -0.94 11.46 -8.42
C ALA A 51 0.57 11.40 -8.13
N ILE A 52 0.94 11.01 -6.91
CA ILE A 52 2.34 10.99 -6.48
C ILE A 52 3.14 9.91 -7.20
N GLU A 53 2.61 8.70 -7.30
CA GLU A 53 3.30 7.58 -7.94
C GLU A 53 3.40 7.74 -9.45
N ALA A 54 2.40 8.30 -10.11
CA ALA A 54 2.47 8.62 -11.53
C ALA A 54 3.62 9.60 -11.82
N SER A 55 3.75 10.66 -11.02
CA SER A 55 4.87 11.61 -11.10
C SER A 55 6.21 10.96 -10.77
N THR A 56 6.21 10.06 -9.79
CA THR A 56 7.39 9.31 -9.37
C THR A 56 7.90 8.39 -10.48
N ALA A 57 7.01 7.65 -11.15
CA ALA A 57 7.35 6.79 -12.29
C ALA A 57 7.90 7.59 -13.47
N TRP A 58 7.31 8.75 -13.75
CA TRP A 58 7.80 9.69 -14.78
C TRP A 58 9.24 10.14 -14.48
N HIS A 59 9.51 10.56 -13.24
CA HIS A 59 10.86 10.97 -12.83
C HIS A 59 11.85 9.80 -12.83
N ALA A 60 11.42 8.61 -12.42
CA ALA A 60 12.24 7.41 -12.46
C ALA A 60 12.68 7.07 -13.88
N ALA A 61 11.76 7.08 -14.85
CA ALA A 61 12.10 6.85 -16.25
C ALA A 61 13.16 7.85 -16.78
N MET A 62 13.10 9.11 -16.35
CA MET A 62 14.08 10.11 -16.78
C MET A 62 15.44 10.04 -16.09
N ARG A 63 15.50 9.50 -14.87
CA ARG A 63 16.67 9.66 -13.98
C ARG A 63 17.33 8.36 -13.56
N ALA A 64 16.64 7.22 -13.72
CA ALA A 64 17.12 5.93 -13.28
C ALA A 64 18.48 5.60 -13.91
N THR A 65 19.44 5.28 -13.06
CA THR A 65 20.73 4.71 -13.46
C THR A 65 20.56 3.24 -13.85
N ASP A 66 21.58 2.64 -14.46
CA ASP A 66 21.55 1.21 -14.78
C ASP A 66 21.38 0.33 -13.53
N ALA A 67 21.97 0.75 -12.40
CA ALA A 67 21.79 0.08 -11.12
C ALA A 67 20.36 0.21 -10.58
N ASP A 68 19.70 1.37 -10.76
CA ASP A 68 18.31 1.56 -10.38
C ASP A 68 17.38 0.68 -11.23
N LYS A 69 17.62 0.64 -12.55
CA LYS A 69 16.86 -0.19 -13.49
C LYS A 69 16.97 -1.67 -13.12
N GLU A 70 18.16 -2.13 -12.78
CA GLU A 70 18.37 -3.50 -12.34
C GLU A 70 17.65 -3.80 -11.02
N LYS A 71 17.72 -2.88 -10.06
CA LYS A 71 16.96 -3.00 -8.81
C LYS A 71 15.46 -3.09 -9.04
N ILE A 72 14.92 -2.29 -9.95
CA ILE A 72 13.50 -2.32 -10.32
C ILE A 72 13.13 -3.68 -10.93
N ARG A 73 13.95 -4.24 -11.83
CA ARG A 73 13.72 -5.59 -12.39
C ARG A 73 13.67 -6.67 -11.30
N LEU A 74 14.65 -6.69 -10.41
CA LEU A 74 14.70 -7.66 -9.31
C LEU A 74 13.50 -7.53 -8.38
N CYS A 75 13.05 -6.29 -8.12
CA CYS A 75 11.86 -6.07 -7.31
C CYS A 75 10.56 -6.48 -8.02
N PHE A 76 10.48 -6.28 -9.34
CA PHE A 76 9.38 -6.78 -10.17
C PHE A 76 9.33 -8.32 -10.17
N GLU A 77 10.46 -9.00 -10.40
CA GLU A 77 10.50 -10.47 -10.36
C GLU A 77 10.00 -11.02 -9.02
N ALA A 78 10.33 -10.35 -7.91
CA ALA A 78 9.84 -10.72 -6.59
C ALA A 78 8.31 -10.56 -6.43
N THR A 79 7.64 -9.70 -7.21
CA THR A 79 6.15 -9.58 -7.17
C THR A 79 5.47 -10.78 -7.79
N GLN A 80 6.18 -11.58 -8.59
CA GLN A 80 5.65 -12.77 -9.25
C GLN A 80 5.71 -14.04 -8.36
N SER A 81 6.01 -13.89 -7.07
CA SER A 81 6.02 -15.02 -6.14
C SER A 81 4.67 -15.75 -6.11
N GLU A 82 4.71 -17.08 -6.07
CA GLU A 82 3.51 -17.91 -5.88
C GLU A 82 2.90 -17.78 -4.49
N ASP A 83 3.66 -17.24 -3.52
CA ASP A 83 3.17 -16.92 -2.18
C ASP A 83 2.56 -15.50 -2.19
N PRO A 84 1.24 -15.35 -1.99
CA PRO A 84 0.56 -14.05 -2.03
C PRO A 84 1.08 -13.05 -0.99
N ASP A 85 1.55 -13.51 0.17
CA ASP A 85 2.08 -12.64 1.21
C ASP A 85 3.47 -12.12 0.85
N ILE A 86 4.29 -12.95 0.21
CA ILE A 86 5.59 -12.54 -0.32
C ILE A 86 5.38 -11.57 -1.49
N ALA A 87 4.48 -11.87 -2.42
CA ALA A 87 4.14 -11.02 -3.56
C ALA A 87 3.61 -9.65 -3.12
N SER A 88 2.69 -9.61 -2.15
CA SER A 88 2.15 -8.36 -1.59
C SER A 88 3.18 -7.50 -0.84
N GLN A 89 4.22 -8.11 -0.29
CA GLN A 89 5.35 -7.37 0.30
C GLN A 89 6.34 -6.91 -0.78
N ALA A 90 6.53 -7.70 -1.84
CA ALA A 90 7.35 -7.33 -2.97
C ALA A 90 6.76 -6.15 -3.75
N ASP A 91 5.43 -6.07 -3.87
CA ASP A 91 4.70 -4.91 -4.40
C ASP A 91 5.19 -3.60 -3.77
N VAL A 92 5.17 -3.50 -2.44
CA VAL A 92 5.65 -2.32 -1.70
C VAL A 92 7.11 -2.02 -2.04
N ARG A 93 7.97 -3.04 -2.10
CA ARG A 93 9.39 -2.87 -2.44
C ARG A 93 9.58 -2.39 -3.87
N PHE A 94 8.78 -2.86 -4.81
CA PHE A 94 8.80 -2.43 -6.21
C PHE A 94 8.44 -0.95 -6.35
N HIS A 95 7.35 -0.52 -5.73
CA HIS A 95 6.96 0.91 -5.73
C HIS A 95 8.00 1.80 -5.04
N LEU A 96 8.62 1.35 -3.94
CA LEU A 96 9.71 2.07 -3.29
C LEU A 96 10.99 2.11 -4.13
N ALA A 97 11.31 1.05 -4.88
CA ALA A 97 12.45 1.04 -5.80
C ALA A 97 12.27 2.07 -6.93
N ILE A 98 11.05 2.20 -7.47
CA ILE A 98 10.71 3.26 -8.43
C ILE A 98 10.86 4.64 -7.78
N ALA A 99 10.41 4.80 -6.54
CA ALA A 99 10.56 6.07 -5.81
C ALA A 99 12.02 6.45 -5.56
N GLU A 100 12.87 5.48 -5.25
CA GLU A 100 14.32 5.70 -5.14
C GLU A 100 14.92 6.10 -6.48
N ALA A 101 14.54 5.42 -7.57
CA ALA A 101 14.99 5.70 -8.94
C ALA A 101 14.56 7.08 -9.46
N SER A 102 13.54 7.71 -8.86
CA SER A 102 13.15 9.10 -9.16
C SER A 102 14.21 10.13 -8.74
N HIS A 103 15.16 9.72 -7.89
CA HIS A 103 16.21 10.56 -7.30
C HIS A 103 15.64 11.83 -6.63
N ASN A 104 14.42 11.72 -6.10
CA ASN A 104 13.76 12.77 -5.34
C ASN A 104 13.44 12.26 -3.93
N VAL A 105 14.23 12.71 -2.96
CA VAL A 105 14.10 12.28 -1.57
C VAL A 105 12.72 12.59 -0.99
N VAL A 106 12.07 13.67 -1.42
CA VAL A 106 10.73 14.04 -0.93
C VAL A 106 9.71 13.01 -1.41
N LEU A 107 9.71 12.65 -2.70
CA LEU A 107 8.82 11.62 -3.24
C LEU A 107 9.04 10.28 -2.53
N LEU A 108 10.30 9.90 -2.28
CA LEU A 108 10.62 8.69 -1.53
C LEU A 108 10.07 8.71 -0.10
N GLN A 109 10.26 9.79 0.65
CA GLN A 109 9.74 9.87 2.02
C GLN A 109 8.21 9.89 2.05
N THR A 110 7.56 10.60 1.11
CA THR A 110 6.11 10.59 0.97
C THR A 110 5.59 9.17 0.68
N MET A 111 6.24 8.44 -0.23
CA MET A 111 5.88 7.06 -0.55
C MET A 111 6.01 6.12 0.66
N ARG A 112 7.08 6.25 1.46
CA ARG A 112 7.22 5.50 2.72
C ARG A 112 6.08 5.81 3.68
N GLY A 113 5.76 7.10 3.86
CA GLY A 113 4.64 7.53 4.70
C GLY A 113 3.29 6.94 4.26
N PHE A 114 3.01 6.87 2.96
CA PHE A 114 1.78 6.24 2.45
C PHE A 114 1.73 4.75 2.76
N PHE A 115 2.81 3.99 2.53
CA PHE A 115 2.82 2.56 2.86
C PHE A 115 2.73 2.28 4.35
N ASP A 116 3.29 3.16 5.19
CA ASP A 116 3.18 3.08 6.64
C ASP A 116 1.74 3.35 7.12
N LEU A 117 1.05 4.34 6.52
CA LEU A 117 -0.35 4.64 6.82
C LEU A 117 -1.30 3.51 6.40
N LEU A 118 -1.02 2.86 5.28
CA LEU A 118 -1.87 1.79 4.71
C LEU A 118 -1.64 0.40 5.32
N HIS A 119 -0.96 0.30 6.45
CA HIS A 119 -0.54 -0.98 7.04
C HIS A 119 -1.69 -1.87 7.58
N SER A 120 -2.93 -1.35 7.71
CA SER A 120 -4.08 -2.09 8.26
C SER A 120 -5.06 -2.63 7.20
N SER A 121 -6.19 -1.96 6.95
CA SER A 121 -7.29 -2.44 6.08
C SER A 121 -6.84 -2.63 4.64
N VAL A 122 -6.14 -1.63 4.09
CA VAL A 122 -5.63 -1.68 2.71
C VAL A 122 -4.57 -2.75 2.52
N LYS A 123 -3.77 -3.06 3.55
CA LYS A 123 -2.85 -4.21 3.51
C LYS A 123 -3.61 -5.52 3.27
N GLN A 124 -4.72 -5.75 3.98
CA GLN A 124 -5.53 -6.95 3.79
C GLN A 124 -6.20 -7.00 2.41
N SER A 125 -6.77 -5.88 1.95
CA SER A 125 -7.39 -5.83 0.62
C SER A 125 -6.35 -6.01 -0.50
N ARG A 126 -5.14 -5.48 -0.33
CA ARG A 126 -3.99 -5.74 -1.23
C ARG A 126 -3.59 -7.22 -1.21
N GLN A 127 -3.41 -7.84 -0.05
CA GLN A 127 -3.08 -9.27 0.06
C GLN A 127 -4.12 -10.14 -0.66
N ARG A 128 -5.41 -9.82 -0.52
CA ARG A 128 -6.48 -10.52 -1.23
C ARG A 128 -6.36 -10.45 -2.76
N MET A 129 -5.85 -9.36 -3.33
CA MET A 129 -5.64 -9.28 -4.79
C MET A 129 -4.67 -10.35 -5.29
N TYR A 130 -3.60 -10.60 -4.54
CA TYR A 130 -2.60 -11.61 -4.85
C TYR A 130 -3.11 -13.05 -4.63
N GLN A 131 -4.25 -13.22 -3.95
CA GLN A 131 -4.91 -14.52 -3.78
C GLN A 131 -5.92 -14.82 -4.89
N VAL A 132 -6.33 -13.82 -5.68
CA VAL A 132 -7.32 -13.98 -6.76
C VAL A 132 -6.59 -14.09 -8.10
N PRO A 133 -6.49 -15.28 -8.72
CA PRO A 133 -5.64 -15.51 -9.89
C PRO A 133 -5.83 -14.52 -11.07
N PRO A 134 -7.06 -14.18 -11.51
CA PRO A 134 -7.22 -13.23 -12.61
C PRO A 134 -6.82 -11.80 -12.23
N VAL A 135 -6.93 -11.42 -10.95
CA VAL A 135 -6.48 -10.11 -10.47
C VAL A 135 -4.95 -10.09 -10.39
N PHE A 136 -4.34 -11.15 -9.87
CA PHE A 136 -2.90 -11.27 -9.78
C PHE A 136 -2.23 -11.21 -11.16
N ALA A 137 -2.72 -12.00 -12.13
CA ALA A 137 -2.20 -11.95 -13.50
C ALA A 137 -2.26 -10.54 -14.10
N ARG A 138 -3.36 -9.81 -13.85
CA ARG A 138 -3.52 -8.43 -14.31
C ARG A 138 -2.55 -7.46 -13.62
N LEU A 139 -2.30 -7.64 -12.32
CA LEU A 139 -1.31 -6.84 -11.59
C LEU A 139 0.10 -7.08 -12.16
N THR A 140 0.45 -8.33 -12.46
CA THR A 140 1.74 -8.67 -13.07
C THR A 140 1.92 -7.98 -14.42
N GLU A 141 0.92 -8.04 -15.31
CA GLU A 141 0.95 -7.32 -16.60
C GLU A 141 1.15 -5.81 -16.42
N GLN A 142 0.47 -5.21 -15.45
CA GLN A 142 0.55 -3.78 -15.19
C GLN A 142 1.91 -3.37 -14.59
N HIS A 143 2.43 -4.13 -13.63
CA HIS A 143 3.77 -3.89 -13.08
C HIS A 143 4.84 -4.05 -14.15
N GLN A 144 4.70 -5.05 -15.03
CA GLN A 144 5.62 -5.24 -16.15
C GLN A 144 5.63 -4.02 -17.07
N ALA A 145 4.46 -3.51 -17.45
CA ALA A 145 4.36 -2.32 -18.31
C ALA A 145 5.02 -1.08 -17.69
N VAL A 146 4.86 -0.88 -16.36
CA VAL A 146 5.54 0.19 -15.63
C VAL A 146 7.06 0.01 -15.67
N MET A 147 7.54 -1.20 -15.34
CA MET A 147 8.97 -1.52 -15.31
C MET A 147 9.61 -1.33 -16.69
N GLU A 148 8.98 -1.84 -17.74
CA GLU A 148 9.47 -1.73 -19.12
C GLU A 148 9.56 -0.27 -19.57
N ALA A 149 8.55 0.55 -19.27
CA ALA A 149 8.57 1.97 -19.62
C ALA A 149 9.69 2.73 -18.90
N ILE A 150 9.93 2.46 -17.61
CA ILE A 150 11.03 3.05 -16.86
C ILE A 150 12.39 2.61 -17.41
N VAL A 151 12.54 1.31 -17.71
CA VAL A 151 13.78 0.76 -18.27
C VAL A 151 14.10 1.39 -19.63
N ALA A 152 13.07 1.56 -20.48
CA ALA A 152 13.17 2.21 -21.77
C ALA A 152 13.43 3.73 -21.69
N GLY A 153 13.21 4.34 -20.52
CA GLY A 153 13.32 5.79 -20.33
C GLY A 153 12.15 6.58 -20.91
N ASP A 154 11.02 5.93 -21.19
CA ASP A 154 9.81 6.58 -21.68
C ASP A 154 8.98 7.10 -20.50
N ALA A 155 9.20 8.37 -20.17
CA ALA A 155 8.58 9.00 -19.00
C ALA A 155 7.06 9.09 -19.10
N GLU A 156 6.50 9.37 -20.28
CA GLU A 156 5.05 9.46 -20.43
C GLU A 156 4.41 8.07 -20.39
N ALA A 157 5.00 7.07 -21.05
CA ALA A 157 4.53 5.70 -20.94
C ALA A 157 4.57 5.20 -19.49
N ALA A 158 5.64 5.51 -18.74
CA ALA A 158 5.75 5.14 -17.33
C ALA A 158 4.67 5.79 -16.47
N ARG A 159 4.38 7.08 -16.72
CA ARG A 159 3.29 7.81 -16.06
C ARG A 159 1.94 7.15 -16.34
N GLN A 160 1.61 6.91 -17.61
CA GLN A 160 0.33 6.34 -18.01
C GLN A 160 0.14 4.91 -17.50
N ALA A 161 1.18 4.07 -17.55
CA ALA A 161 1.17 2.73 -17.01
C ALA A 161 0.89 2.74 -15.49
N MET A 162 1.55 3.63 -14.74
CA MET A 162 1.34 3.75 -13.30
C MET A 162 -0.06 4.28 -12.96
N MET A 163 -0.58 5.25 -13.72
CA MET A 163 -1.95 5.74 -13.56
C MET A 163 -2.98 4.63 -13.82
N GLY A 164 -2.79 3.83 -14.86
CA GLY A 164 -3.65 2.69 -15.17
C GLY A 164 -3.61 1.61 -14.09
N HIS A 165 -2.41 1.31 -13.58
CA HIS A 165 -2.20 0.39 -12.48
C HIS A 165 -2.94 0.82 -11.21
N LEU A 166 -2.73 2.05 -10.75
CA LEU A 166 -3.34 2.54 -9.51
C LEU A 166 -4.86 2.73 -9.65
N GLY A 167 -5.35 3.08 -10.84
CA GLY A 167 -6.79 3.09 -11.13
C GLY A 167 -7.41 1.70 -10.99
N PHE A 168 -6.75 0.66 -11.50
CA PHE A 168 -7.19 -0.72 -11.35
C PHE A 168 -7.14 -1.19 -9.90
N VAL A 169 -6.06 -0.88 -9.16
CA VAL A 169 -5.92 -1.22 -7.74
C VAL A 169 -7.05 -0.57 -6.93
N HIS A 170 -7.30 0.74 -7.10
CA HIS A 170 -8.37 1.44 -6.41
C HIS A 170 -9.72 0.76 -6.66
N ALA A 171 -10.09 0.56 -7.94
CA ALA A 171 -11.37 -0.06 -8.29
C ALA A 171 -11.52 -1.48 -7.70
N THR A 172 -10.44 -2.24 -7.66
CA THR A 172 -10.44 -3.61 -7.15
C THR A 172 -10.56 -3.65 -5.62
N ILE A 173 -9.86 -2.77 -4.88
CA ILE A 173 -10.02 -2.64 -3.41
C ILE A 173 -11.48 -2.32 -3.09
N LYS A 174 -12.02 -1.29 -3.74
CA LYS A 174 -13.40 -0.84 -3.51
C LYS A 174 -14.41 -1.97 -3.71
N ARG A 175 -14.25 -2.74 -4.80
CA ARG A 175 -15.10 -3.91 -5.08
C ARG A 175 -14.99 -4.97 -3.98
N PHE A 176 -13.79 -5.30 -3.52
CA PHE A 176 -13.59 -6.29 -2.46
C PHE A 176 -14.20 -5.85 -1.12
N ASP A 177 -14.14 -4.56 -0.80
CA ASP A 177 -14.73 -4.03 0.43
C ASP A 177 -16.27 -4.01 0.33
N GLU A 178 -16.83 -3.65 -0.83
CA GLU A 178 -18.27 -3.72 -1.11
C GLU A 178 -18.80 -5.17 -1.05
N ASP A 179 -18.06 -6.13 -1.61
CA ASP A 179 -18.40 -7.56 -1.59
C ASP A 179 -18.36 -8.12 -0.16
N GLN A 180 -17.37 -7.71 0.65
CA GLN A 180 -17.33 -8.06 2.07
C GLN A 180 -18.51 -7.47 2.85
N ALA A 181 -18.82 -6.18 2.64
CA ALA A 181 -19.96 -5.55 3.28
C ALA A 181 -21.28 -6.23 2.88
N ARG A 182 -21.40 -6.66 1.62
CA ARG A 182 -22.55 -7.46 1.13
C ARG A 182 -22.64 -8.81 1.83
N GLN A 183 -21.56 -9.56 1.90
CA GLN A 183 -21.52 -10.86 2.57
C GLN A 183 -21.87 -10.73 4.07
N ALA A 184 -21.30 -9.74 4.76
CA ALA A 184 -21.59 -9.49 6.16
C ALA A 184 -23.08 -9.17 6.42
N ARG A 185 -23.75 -8.48 5.48
CA ARG A 185 -25.21 -8.24 5.55
C ARG A 185 -26.00 -9.54 5.37
N ILE A 186 -25.59 -10.40 4.43
CA ILE A 186 -26.28 -11.68 4.17
C ILE A 186 -26.15 -12.62 5.38
N THR A 187 -24.96 -12.77 5.96
CA THR A 187 -24.72 -13.66 7.11
C THR A 187 -25.43 -13.21 8.40
N ARG A 188 -25.89 -11.94 8.46
CA ARG A 188 -26.69 -11.41 9.59
C ARG A 188 -28.19 -11.67 9.45
N LEU A 189 -28.65 -12.18 8.30
CA LEU A 189 -30.03 -12.58 8.15
C LEU A 189 -30.25 -13.89 8.92
N PRO A 190 -31.26 -13.99 9.81
CA PRO A 190 -31.61 -15.26 10.42
C PRO A 190 -31.98 -16.25 9.31
N GLY A 191 -31.31 -17.40 9.27
CA GLY A 191 -31.66 -18.49 8.37
C GLY A 191 -33.10 -18.90 8.63
N ASP A 192 -33.89 -19.04 7.56
CA ASP A 192 -35.26 -19.53 7.62
C ASP A 192 -35.23 -21.02 7.96
N HIS A 193 -34.96 -21.34 9.23
CA HIS A 193 -35.12 -22.67 9.79
C HIS A 193 -36.62 -22.91 9.97
N ASN A 194 -37.29 -23.19 8.85
CA ASN A 194 -38.62 -23.76 8.86
C ASN A 194 -38.61 -25.06 8.04
N GLU A 195 -37.87 -26.05 8.53
CA GLU A 195 -38.04 -27.44 8.10
C GLU A 195 -38.58 -28.29 9.25
N ASN A 196 -39.90 -28.47 9.18
CA ASN A 196 -40.59 -29.73 9.34
C ASN A 196 -40.44 -30.46 10.69
N SER A 197 -41.30 -30.10 11.64
CA SER A 197 -41.77 -30.99 12.70
C SER A 197 -43.29 -31.08 12.65
N ARG A 198 -43.81 -31.64 11.57
CA ARG A 198 -45.16 -32.21 11.53
C ARG A 198 -45.06 -33.67 11.15
N GLU A 199 -45.83 -34.46 11.89
CA GLU A 199 -46.16 -35.87 11.66
C GLU A 199 -45.14 -36.91 12.16
N ASN A 200 -45.35 -37.34 13.41
CA ASN A 200 -45.52 -38.76 13.67
C ASN A 200 -46.70 -38.93 14.63
N SER A 201 -47.79 -39.49 14.10
CA SER A 201 -48.86 -40.14 14.87
C SER A 201 -48.44 -41.52 15.32
#